data_AF-A0A820JPF3-F1
#
_entry.id   AF-A0A820JPF3-F1
#
_cell.length_a   1.000
_cell.length_b   1.000
_cell.length_c   1.000
_cell.angle_alpha   90.00
_cell.angle_beta   90.00
_cell.angle_gamma   90.00
#
_symmetry.space_group_name_H-M   'P 1'
#
loop_
_entity.id
_entity.type
_entity.pdbx_description
1 polymer ?
#
loop_
_entity_poly.entity_id
_entity_poly.type
_entity_poly.pdbx_seq_one_letter_code
_entity_poly.pdbx_strand_id
1 'polypeptide(L)'
;MLQKIDCPFPIYINKFIEKAEMDSNNFFLRWRNLEKPSQECQKIFPAKFLMVHEDCRQKLDDFGWSCLMGIDVNAENFCGAGIIHTTSQAIGCLYRLEPNKQAKMYRLTIRASKDGVANRLVELLDDQF
;
A
#
# COMPACT_ATOMS: atom_id res chain seq x y z
N MET A 1 42.44 16.19 5.93
CA MET A 1 41.13 16.86 5.79
C MET A 1 40.06 15.81 6.09
N LEU A 2 39.29 15.97 7.16
CA LEU A 2 38.20 15.05 7.50
C LEU A 2 36.99 15.37 6.61
N GLN A 3 36.49 14.38 5.87
CA GLN A 3 35.25 14.51 5.11
C GLN A 3 34.10 13.86 5.90
N LYS A 4 32.99 14.57 6.05
CA LYS A 4 31.76 14.10 6.67
C LYS A 4 30.70 13.89 5.58
N ILE A 5 30.03 12.75 5.60
CA ILE A 5 28.91 12.44 4.70
C ILE A 5 27.67 12.18 5.56
N ASP A 6 26.60 12.94 5.33
CA ASP A 6 25.30 12.73 5.95
C ASP A 6 24.36 12.05 4.92
N CYS A 7 23.80 10.89 5.28
CA CYS A 7 22.94 10.09 4.41
C CYS A 7 21.73 9.57 5.20
N PRO A 8 20.48 9.69 4.69
CA PRO A 8 19.32 9.08 5.30
C PRO A 8 19.42 7.55 5.27
N PHE A 9 19.20 6.90 6.41
CA PHE A 9 19.15 5.45 6.48
C PHE A 9 17.76 4.94 6.09
N PRO A 10 17.62 4.01 5.12
CA PRO A 10 16.33 3.65 4.51
C PRO A 10 15.51 2.66 5.37
N ILE A 11 15.27 3.00 6.64
CA ILE A 11 14.30 2.29 7.49
C ILE A 11 12.95 2.96 7.34
N TYR A 12 11.99 2.22 6.80
CA TYR A 12 10.62 2.68 6.56
C TYR A 12 9.62 1.72 7.20
N ILE A 13 8.43 2.22 7.52
CA ILE A 13 7.39 1.45 8.23
C ILE A 13 6.93 0.21 7.45
N ASN A 14 7.02 0.23 6.12
CA ASN A 14 6.62 -0.91 5.28
C ASN A 14 7.51 -2.15 5.47
N LYS A 15 8.73 -1.98 6.01
CA LYS A 15 9.64 -3.09 6.32
C LYS A 15 9.16 -3.98 7.47
N PHE A 16 8.12 -3.56 8.19
CA PHE A 16 7.52 -4.30 9.30
C PHE A 16 6.15 -4.87 8.96
N ILE A 17 5.78 -4.90 7.67
CA ILE A 17 4.53 -5.51 7.21
C ILE A 17 4.70 -7.03 7.14
N GLU A 18 3.82 -7.74 7.84
CA GLU A 18 3.53 -9.14 7.59
C GLU A 18 2.36 -9.25 6.60
N LYS A 19 2.56 -10.01 5.51
CA LYS A 19 1.53 -10.24 4.48
C LYS A 19 0.33 -10.97 5.09
N ALA A 20 -0.87 -10.46 4.85
CA ALA A 20 -2.09 -11.09 5.35
C ALA A 20 -2.94 -11.62 4.18
N GLU A 21 -3.34 -12.88 4.29
CA GLU A 21 -4.24 -13.55 3.35
C GLU A 21 -5.68 -13.53 3.88
N MET A 22 -6.64 -13.27 3.00
CA MET A 22 -8.08 -13.35 3.33
C MET A 22 -8.93 -13.43 2.07
N ASP A 23 -10.15 -13.92 2.21
CA ASP A 23 -11.14 -13.91 1.14
C ASP A 23 -11.78 -12.52 0.93
N SER A 24 -12.54 -12.40 -0.17
CA SER A 24 -13.25 -11.17 -0.56
C SER A 24 -14.23 -10.67 0.50
N ASN A 25 -14.98 -11.57 1.14
CA ASN A 25 -15.98 -11.19 2.14
C ASN A 25 -15.30 -10.54 3.36
N ASN A 26 -14.22 -11.17 3.84
CA ASN A 26 -13.42 -10.68 4.95
C ASN A 26 -12.70 -9.36 4.61
N PHE A 27 -12.17 -9.24 3.39
CA PHE A 27 -11.56 -8.00 2.93
C PHE A 27 -12.55 -6.83 2.96
N PHE A 28 -13.71 -6.96 2.33
CA PHE A 28 -14.69 -5.87 2.27
C PHE A 28 -15.39 -5.59 3.60
N LEU A 29 -15.51 -6.57 4.49
CA LEU A 29 -15.96 -6.34 5.86
C LEU A 29 -14.97 -5.44 6.60
N ARG A 30 -13.67 -5.80 6.59
CA ARG A 30 -12.62 -5.01 7.25
C ARG A 30 -12.44 -3.64 6.60
N TRP A 31 -12.53 -3.57 5.27
CA TRP A 31 -12.46 -2.33 4.51
C TRP A 31 -13.52 -1.35 5.00
N ARG A 32 -14.80 -1.79 5.06
CA ARG A 32 -15.92 -0.97 5.53
C ARG A 32 -15.78 -0.52 6.98
N ASN A 33 -15.20 -1.35 7.85
CA ASN A 33 -14.98 -0.98 9.25
C ASN A 33 -13.91 0.11 9.45
N LEU A 34 -13.03 0.33 8.45
CA LEU A 34 -12.03 1.40 8.45
C LEU A 34 -12.55 2.62 7.68
N GLU A 35 -13.56 3.29 8.23
CA GLU A 35 -14.26 4.40 7.55
C GLU A 35 -13.93 5.79 8.11
N LYS A 36 -13.17 5.89 9.20
CA LYS A 36 -12.83 7.20 9.77
C LYS A 36 -11.92 7.98 8.81
N PRO A 37 -12.11 9.30 8.63
CA PRO A 37 -11.24 10.11 7.77
C PRO A 37 -9.75 10.03 8.11
N SER A 38 -9.39 9.78 9.37
CA SER A 38 -8.00 9.62 9.82
C SER A 38 -7.38 8.26 9.47
N GLN A 39 -8.22 7.28 9.13
CA GLN A 39 -7.83 5.89 8.84
C GLN A 39 -7.70 5.62 7.34
N GLU A 40 -8.23 6.50 6.47
CA GLU A 40 -8.13 6.39 5.02
C GLU A 40 -7.18 7.46 4.45
N CYS A 41 -6.36 7.05 3.50
CA CYS A 41 -5.66 7.98 2.61
C CYS A 41 -5.88 7.55 1.16
N GLN A 42 -6.28 8.48 0.32
CA GLN A 42 -6.41 8.28 -1.12
C GLN A 42 -5.55 9.29 -1.86
N LYS A 43 -4.80 8.79 -2.86
CA LYS A 43 -3.98 9.63 -3.74
C LYS A 43 -4.12 9.18 -5.18
N ILE A 44 -4.27 10.16 -6.07
CA ILE A 44 -4.22 9.96 -7.52
C ILE A 44 -2.91 10.59 -8.01
N PHE A 45 -2.09 9.82 -8.71
CA PHE A 45 -0.75 10.26 -9.13
C PHE A 45 -0.35 9.69 -10.50
N PRO A 46 0.50 10.37 -11.28
CA PRO A 46 0.95 9.90 -12.58
C PRO A 46 1.92 8.72 -12.44
N ALA A 47 1.86 7.79 -13.39
CA ALA A 47 2.80 6.68 -13.45
C ALA A 47 4.21 7.17 -13.79
N LYS A 48 5.20 6.85 -12.94
CA LYS A 48 6.63 7.10 -13.18
C LYS A 48 7.24 6.04 -14.09
N PHE A 49 6.63 4.86 -14.14
CA PHE A 49 7.08 3.71 -14.93
C PHE A 49 5.97 3.17 -15.85
N LEU A 50 6.33 2.26 -16.75
CA LEU A 50 5.34 1.56 -17.57
C LEU A 50 4.39 0.74 -16.69
N MET A 51 3.10 0.80 -16.99
CA MET A 51 2.04 0.14 -16.21
C MET A 51 1.87 -1.32 -16.63
N VAL A 52 2.94 -2.11 -16.47
CA VAL A 52 2.93 -3.56 -16.73
C VAL A 52 2.39 -4.27 -15.49
N HIS A 53 1.37 -5.12 -15.67
CA HIS A 53 0.64 -5.73 -14.56
C HIS A 53 1.54 -6.57 -13.64
N GLU A 54 2.46 -7.36 -14.21
CA GLU A 54 3.37 -8.21 -13.44
C GLU A 54 4.41 -7.39 -12.67
N ASP A 55 4.95 -6.33 -13.27
CA ASP A 55 5.87 -5.41 -12.59
C ASP A 55 5.18 -4.71 -11.41
N CYS A 56 3.91 -4.33 -11.57
CA CYS A 56 3.12 -3.76 -10.48
C CYS A 56 2.94 -4.76 -9.34
N ARG A 57 2.64 -6.02 -9.65
CA ARG A 57 2.53 -7.11 -8.67
C ARG A 57 3.84 -7.29 -7.91
N GLN A 58 4.97 -7.38 -8.63
CA GLN A 58 6.28 -7.55 -8.02
C GLN A 58 6.64 -6.37 -7.10
N LYS A 59 6.36 -5.13 -7.54
CA LYS A 59 6.58 -3.92 -6.71
C LYS A 59 5.77 -3.94 -5.41
N LEU A 60 4.52 -4.40 -5.46
CA LEU A 60 3.69 -4.56 -4.24
C LEU A 60 4.28 -5.64 -3.32
N ASP A 61 4.71 -6.76 -3.89
CA ASP A 61 5.34 -7.85 -3.16
C ASP A 61 6.63 -7.40 -2.46
N ASP A 62 7.52 -6.72 -3.19
CA ASP A 62 8.79 -6.16 -2.70
C ASP A 62 8.60 -5.07 -1.64
N PHE A 63 7.47 -4.35 -1.72
CA PHE A 63 7.08 -3.38 -0.70
C PHE A 63 6.68 -4.04 0.63
N GLY A 64 6.26 -5.30 0.60
CA GLY A 64 5.82 -6.09 1.76
C GLY A 64 4.32 -6.40 1.77
N TRP A 65 3.58 -6.07 0.71
CA TRP A 65 2.14 -6.32 0.64
C TRP A 65 1.80 -7.75 0.19
N SER A 66 0.67 -8.28 0.66
CA SER A 66 0.02 -9.39 -0.04
C SER A 66 -0.68 -8.87 -1.29
N CYS A 67 -0.81 -9.70 -2.33
CA CYS A 67 -1.63 -9.41 -3.51
C CYS A 67 -2.77 -10.43 -3.58
N LEU A 68 -3.93 -10.05 -3.07
CA LEU A 68 -5.11 -10.91 -2.97
C LEU A 68 -5.81 -11.02 -4.33
N MET A 69 -5.96 -12.24 -4.82
CA MET A 69 -6.57 -12.51 -6.13
C MET A 69 -8.10 -12.51 -6.04
N GLY A 70 -8.77 -11.92 -7.04
CA GLY A 70 -10.23 -12.00 -7.18
C GLY A 70 -11.02 -11.20 -6.13
N ILE A 71 -10.39 -10.26 -5.43
CA ILE A 71 -11.08 -9.37 -4.48
C ILE A 71 -11.84 -8.27 -5.22
N ASP A 72 -11.18 -7.55 -6.13
CA ASP A 72 -11.82 -6.54 -6.96
C ASP A 72 -12.53 -7.19 -8.15
N VAL A 73 -13.66 -6.62 -8.55
CA VAL A 73 -14.38 -7.02 -9.78
C VAL A 73 -13.54 -6.68 -11.02
N ASN A 74 -12.78 -5.60 -10.97
CA ASN A 74 -11.82 -5.25 -12.01
C ASN A 74 -10.50 -6.01 -11.79
N ALA A 75 -10.20 -6.95 -12.68
CA ALA A 75 -8.98 -7.76 -12.62
C ALA A 75 -7.68 -6.95 -12.80
N GLU A 76 -7.75 -5.72 -13.32
CA GLU A 76 -6.58 -4.82 -13.42
C GLU A 76 -6.24 -4.13 -12.10
N ASN A 77 -7.17 -4.14 -11.14
CA ASN A 77 -6.94 -3.54 -9.83
C ASN A 77 -6.22 -4.54 -8.91
N PHE A 78 -5.39 -4.01 -8.03
CA PHE A 78 -4.72 -4.79 -6.99
C PHE A 78 -5.35 -4.47 -5.65
N CYS A 79 -5.70 -5.50 -4.91
CA CYS A 79 -6.12 -5.40 -3.52
C CYS A 79 -5.19 -6.25 -2.66
N GLY A 80 -4.96 -5.81 -1.43
CA GLY A 80 -4.21 -6.62 -0.50
C GLY A 80 -4.24 -6.12 0.92
N ALA A 81 -3.62 -6.90 1.79
CA ALA A 81 -3.67 -6.71 3.22
C ALA A 81 -2.31 -6.97 3.86
N GLY A 82 -2.10 -6.30 4.99
CA GLY A 82 -0.87 -6.45 5.75
C GLY A 82 -1.11 -6.06 7.20
N ILE A 83 -0.27 -6.61 8.08
CA ILE A 83 -0.24 -6.24 9.49
C ILE A 83 1.13 -5.66 9.77
N ILE A 84 1.18 -4.38 10.15
CA ILE A 84 2.41 -3.77 10.63
C ILE A 84 2.59 -4.14 12.09
N HIS A 85 3.70 -4.78 12.41
CA HIS A 85 4.07 -5.11 13.78
C HIS A 85 4.91 -4.01 14.40
N THR A 86 4.44 -3.51 15.54
CA THR A 86 5.20 -2.60 16.40
C THR A 86 5.26 -3.18 17.81
N THR A 87 6.17 -2.68 18.64
CA THR A 87 6.30 -3.16 20.03
C THR A 87 5.04 -2.95 20.87
N SER A 88 4.22 -1.95 20.55
CA SER A 88 3.02 -1.60 21.33
C SER A 88 1.73 -2.18 20.77
N GLN A 89 1.64 -2.39 19.44
CA GLN A 89 0.42 -2.87 18.80
C GLN A 89 0.65 -3.42 17.40
N ALA A 90 -0.27 -4.28 16.95
CA ALA A 90 -0.42 -4.67 15.56
C ALA A 90 -1.36 -3.69 14.83
N ILE A 91 -1.00 -3.25 13.64
CA ILE A 91 -1.76 -2.29 12.85
C ILE A 91 -2.21 -2.97 11.57
N GLY A 92 -3.51 -3.23 11.46
CA GLY A 92 -4.09 -3.80 10.25
C GLY A 92 -4.16 -2.75 9.16
N CYS A 93 -3.71 -3.10 7.96
CA CYS A 93 -3.75 -2.24 6.79
C CYS A 93 -4.31 -2.98 5.58
N LEU A 94 -5.08 -2.27 4.78
CA LEU A 94 -5.64 -2.73 3.51
C LEU A 94 -5.28 -1.70 2.44
N TYR A 95 -5.05 -2.15 1.21
CA TYR A 95 -4.90 -1.24 0.08
C TYR A 95 -5.74 -1.69 -1.11
N ARG A 96 -6.02 -0.71 -1.98
CA ARG A 96 -6.58 -0.87 -3.30
C ARG A 96 -5.84 0.06 -4.26
N LEU A 97 -5.15 -0.52 -5.24
CA LEU A 97 -4.44 0.20 -6.30
C LEU A 97 -5.18 0.00 -7.61
N GLU A 98 -5.57 1.12 -8.24
CA GLU A 98 -6.39 1.13 -9.46
C GLU A 98 -5.58 1.80 -10.59
N PRO A 99 -4.97 1.01 -11.50
CA PRO A 99 -4.26 1.53 -12.66
C PRO A 99 -5.22 2.06 -13.74
N ASN A 100 -4.99 3.27 -14.23
CA ASN A 100 -5.62 3.80 -15.45
C ASN A 100 -4.57 3.94 -16.56
N LYS A 101 -4.47 2.91 -17.42
CA LYS A 101 -3.50 2.86 -18.53
C LYS A 101 -3.71 3.95 -19.58
N GLN A 102 -4.95 4.39 -19.79
CA GLN A 102 -5.27 5.45 -20.77
C GLN A 102 -4.78 6.81 -20.29
N ALA A 103 -5.08 7.16 -19.04
CA ALA A 103 -4.65 8.42 -18.42
C ALA A 103 -3.20 8.39 -17.93
N LYS A 104 -2.57 7.20 -17.86
CA LYS A 104 -1.27 6.96 -17.22
C LYS A 104 -1.24 7.44 -15.76
N MET A 105 -2.31 7.16 -15.03
CA MET A 105 -2.49 7.54 -13.63
C MET A 105 -2.79 6.30 -12.78
N TYR A 106 -2.41 6.33 -11.52
CA TYR A 106 -2.87 5.39 -10.49
C TYR A 106 -3.80 6.11 -9.53
N ARG A 107 -4.82 5.39 -9.03
CA ARG A 107 -5.53 5.76 -7.81
C ARG A 107 -5.18 4.73 -6.73
N LEU A 108 -4.49 5.17 -5.70
CA LEU A 108 -4.14 4.35 -4.54
C LEU A 108 -5.01 4.76 -3.36
N THR A 109 -5.67 3.80 -2.75
CA THR A 109 -6.36 3.98 -1.46
C THR A 109 -5.76 3.02 -0.45
N ILE A 110 -5.32 3.53 0.70
CA ILE A 110 -4.87 2.72 1.83
C ILE A 110 -5.74 3.04 3.04
N ARG A 111 -6.18 1.99 3.74
CA ARG A 111 -6.89 2.09 5.02
C ARG A 111 -6.08 1.41 6.11
N ALA A 112 -5.94 2.04 7.28
CA ALA A 112 -5.17 1.51 8.40
C ALA A 112 -5.90 1.70 9.74
N SER A 113 -5.74 0.77 10.67
CA SER A 113 -6.38 0.86 11.99
C SER A 113 -5.81 1.94 12.90
N LYS A 114 -4.63 2.49 12.57
CA LYS A 114 -3.95 3.58 13.30
C LYS A 114 -3.85 4.83 12.44
N ASP A 115 -4.22 5.96 13.03
CA ASP A 115 -4.18 7.27 12.39
C ASP A 115 -2.77 7.62 11.86
N GLY A 116 -2.73 8.25 10.69
CA GLY A 116 -1.49 8.69 10.03
C GLY A 116 -0.70 7.59 9.32
N VAL A 117 -0.92 6.31 9.64
CA VAL A 117 -0.22 5.18 8.98
C VAL A 117 -0.62 5.07 7.52
N ALA A 118 -1.91 5.25 7.21
CA ALA A 118 -2.40 5.24 5.83
C ALA A 118 -1.70 6.30 4.97
N ASN A 119 -1.61 7.54 5.45
CA ASN A 119 -0.90 8.63 4.76
C ASN A 119 0.56 8.26 4.49
N ARG A 120 1.26 7.74 5.50
CA ARG A 120 2.69 7.40 5.36
C ARG A 120 2.93 6.29 4.35
N LEU A 121 2.07 5.27 4.33
CA LEU A 121 2.17 4.17 3.37
C LEU A 121 1.87 4.63 1.93
N VAL A 122 0.91 5.55 1.76
CA VAL A 122 0.59 6.12 0.44
C VAL A 122 1.77 6.91 -0.12
N GLU A 123 2.43 7.74 0.70
CA GLU A 123 3.64 8.47 0.30
C GLU A 123 4.76 7.53 -0.17
N LEU A 124 5.04 6.49 0.61
CA LEU A 124 6.10 5.53 0.31
C LEU A 124 5.81 4.72 -0.96
N LEU A 125 4.54 4.35 -1.17
CA LEU A 125 4.14 3.50 -2.29
C LEU A 125 4.05 4.31 -3.59
N ASP A 126 3.55 5.55 -3.57
CA ASP A 126 3.58 6.47 -4.74
C ASP A 126 4.99 6.57 -5.33
N ASP A 127 6.02 6.66 -4.50
CA ASP A 127 7.42 6.71 -4.96
C ASP A 127 7.88 5.49 -5.77
N GLN A 128 7.14 4.38 -5.73
CA GLN A 128 7.45 3.16 -6.47
C GLN A 128 6.78 3.05 -7.85
N PHE A 129 5.77 3.87 -8.16
CA PHE A 129 4.86 3.66 -9.31
C PHE A 129 4.89 4.75 -10.38
#